data_AF-A0A2S7W9V8-F1
#
_entry.id   AF-A0A2S7W9V8-F1
#
_cell.length_a   1.000
_cell.length_b   1.000
_cell.length_c   1.000
_cell.angle_alpha   90.00
_cell.angle_beta   90.00
_cell.angle_gamma   90.00
#
_symmetry.space_group_name_H-M   'P 1'
#
loop_
_entity.id
_entity.type
_entity.pdbx_description
1 polymer ?
#
loop_
_entity_poly.entity_id
_entity_poly.type
_entity_poly.pdbx_seq_one_letter_code
_entity_poly.pdbx_strand_id
1 'polypeptide(L)'
;MFNSKEYYQKKTAQFIENWSRKRRNKVRFTLIESFYYSFFFSLIFAFFLQETKNIISTATLFVFITSFIMYFLVSYFLLFSIYENRYQRLTKENKH
;
A
#
# COMPACT_ATOMS: atom_id res chain seq x y z
N MET A 1 -24.85 0.38 22.59
CA MET A 1 -23.42 0.35 22.96
C MET A 1 -22.70 -0.45 21.87
N PHE A 2 -21.94 0.19 20.98
CA PHE A 2 -21.14 -0.57 20.00
C PHE A 2 -20.06 -1.33 20.77
N ASN A 3 -20.12 -2.66 20.74
CA ASN A 3 -19.18 -3.52 21.43
C ASN A 3 -17.83 -3.40 20.71
N SER A 4 -16.99 -2.46 21.17
CA SER A 4 -15.72 -2.09 20.53
C SER A 4 -14.83 -3.32 20.30
N LYS A 5 -14.87 -4.28 21.23
CA LYS A 5 -14.14 -5.56 21.14
C LYS A 5 -14.51 -6.36 19.90
N GLU A 6 -15.79 -6.47 19.58
CA GLU A 6 -16.30 -7.22 18.43
C GLU A 6 -15.91 -6.54 17.09
N TYR A 7 -15.96 -5.20 17.07
CA TYR A 7 -15.51 -4.41 15.91
C TYR A 7 -14.03 -4.66 15.59
N TYR A 8 -13.16 -4.61 16.60
CA TYR A 8 -11.73 -4.85 16.42
C TYR A 8 -11.42 -6.30 16.03
N GLN A 9 -12.13 -7.29 16.59
CA GLN A 9 -12.00 -8.68 16.18
C GLN A 9 -12.35 -8.87 14.71
N LYS A 10 -13.45 -8.28 14.24
CA LYS A 10 -13.85 -8.32 12.83
C LYS A 10 -12.80 -7.69 11.91
N LYS A 11 -12.24 -6.53 12.29
CA LYS A 11 -11.16 -5.87 11.53
C LYS A 11 -9.88 -6.71 11.48
N THR A 12 -9.52 -7.36 12.59
CA THR A 12 -8.37 -8.27 12.65
C THR A 12 -8.56 -9.48 11.75
N ALA A 13 -9.75 -10.11 11.78
CA ALA A 13 -10.06 -11.25 10.91
C ALA A 13 -9.97 -10.85 9.42
N GLN A 14 -10.58 -9.71 9.04
CA GLN A 14 -10.48 -9.17 7.68
C GLN A 14 -9.03 -8.89 7.26
N PHE A 15 -8.21 -8.34 8.16
CA PHE A 15 -6.79 -8.11 7.89
C PHE A 15 -6.05 -9.43 7.64
N ILE A 16 -6.24 -10.43 8.50
CA ILE A 16 -5.60 -11.75 8.36
C ILE A 16 -5.99 -12.40 7.05
N GLU A 17 -7.27 -12.42 6.70
CA GLU A 17 -7.76 -12.99 5.46
C GLU A 17 -7.15 -12.27 4.24
N ASN A 18 -7.21 -10.94 4.21
CA ASN A 18 -6.68 -10.15 3.10
C ASN A 18 -5.16 -10.30 2.95
N TRP A 19 -4.43 -10.22 4.06
CA TRP A 19 -2.97 -10.35 4.04
C TRP A 19 -2.53 -11.76 3.66
N SER A 20 -3.25 -12.80 4.09
CA SER A 20 -2.96 -14.19 3.71
C SER A 20 -2.98 -14.40 2.19
N ARG A 21 -3.84 -13.67 1.47
CA ARG A 21 -3.91 -13.68 0.01
C ARG A 21 -2.77 -12.86 -0.62
N LYS A 22 -2.51 -11.66 -0.09
CA LYS A 22 -1.51 -10.72 -0.64
C LYS A 22 -0.06 -11.23 -0.44
N ARG A 23 0.24 -11.86 0.70
CA ARG A 23 1.61 -12.29 1.05
C ARG A 23 2.18 -13.39 0.16
N ARG A 24 1.34 -14.15 -0.55
CA ARG A 24 1.77 -15.23 -1.46
C ARG A 24 2.69 -14.76 -2.57
N ASN A 25 2.60 -13.49 -2.97
CA ASN A 25 3.50 -12.93 -3.96
C ASN A 25 3.92 -11.51 -3.56
N LYS A 26 5.06 -11.44 -2.88
CA LYS A 26 5.68 -10.19 -2.42
C LYS A 26 5.92 -9.19 -3.55
N VAL A 27 6.39 -9.66 -4.71
CA VAL A 27 6.66 -8.80 -5.88
C VAL A 27 5.36 -8.20 -6.39
N ARG A 28 4.30 -9.02 -6.55
CA ARG A 28 2.98 -8.54 -6.99
C ARG A 28 2.40 -7.51 -6.02
N PHE A 29 2.48 -7.75 -4.71
CA PHE A 29 2.05 -6.78 -3.71
C PHE A 29 2.80 -5.45 -3.87
N THR A 30 4.13 -5.52 -3.96
CA THR A 30 4.99 -4.34 -4.08
C THR A 30 4.66 -3.55 -5.35
N LEU A 31 4.51 -4.22 -6.49
CA LEU A 31 4.16 -3.56 -7.75
C LEU A 31 2.84 -2.81 -7.67
N ILE A 32 1.80 -3.44 -7.10
CA ILE A 32 0.47 -2.83 -6.97
C ILE A 32 0.50 -1.62 -6.05
N GLU A 33 1.10 -1.74 -4.87
CA GLU A 33 1.20 -0.61 -3.92
C GLU A 33 2.01 0.54 -4.53
N SER A 34 3.13 0.23 -5.19
CA SER A 34 3.96 1.24 -5.81
C SER A 34 3.24 1.98 -6.92
N PHE A 35 2.51 1.25 -7.78
CA PHE A 35 1.67 1.84 -8.82
C PHE A 35 0.59 2.73 -8.23
N TYR A 36 -0.07 2.27 -7.16
CA TYR A 36 -1.11 3.03 -6.49
C TYR A 36 -0.54 4.38 -5.98
N TYR A 37 0.51 4.35 -5.16
CA TYR A 37 1.07 5.58 -4.59
C TYR A 37 1.72 6.48 -5.65
N SER A 38 2.46 5.93 -6.60
CA SER A 38 3.10 6.73 -7.65
C SER A 38 2.08 7.39 -8.57
N PHE A 39 0.99 6.68 -8.89
CA PHE A 39 -0.10 7.23 -9.69
C PHE A 39 -0.76 8.41 -8.96
N PHE A 40 -1.20 8.20 -7.71
CA PHE A 40 -1.82 9.28 -6.93
C PHE A 40 -0.88 10.47 -6.72
N PHE A 41 0.39 10.21 -6.40
CA PHE A 41 1.39 11.26 -6.21
C PHE A 41 1.64 12.05 -7.50
N SER A 42 1.80 11.36 -8.64
CA SER A 42 2.00 11.99 -9.94
C SER A 42 0.81 12.84 -10.37
N LEU A 43 -0.41 12.40 -10.06
CA LEU A 43 -1.63 13.13 -10.38
C LEU A 43 -1.77 14.38 -9.52
N ILE A 44 -1.48 14.29 -8.22
CA ILE A 44 -1.40 15.44 -7.32
C ILE A 44 -0.34 16.42 -7.82
N PHE A 45 0.86 15.94 -8.12
CA PHE A 45 1.95 16.78 -8.62
C PHE A 45 1.55 17.51 -9.90
N ALA A 46 0.99 16.78 -10.88
CA ALA A 46 0.50 17.36 -12.12
C ALA A 46 -0.56 18.43 -11.84
N PHE A 47 -1.57 18.12 -11.03
CA PHE A 47 -2.67 19.04 -10.73
C PHE A 47 -2.22 20.35 -10.06
N PHE A 48 -1.25 20.28 -9.13
CA PHE A 48 -0.81 21.46 -8.37
C PHE A 48 0.29 22.28 -9.05
N LEU A 49 1.15 21.66 -9.86
CA LEU A 49 2.35 22.31 -10.40
C LEU A 49 2.32 22.55 -11.91
N GLN A 50 1.48 21.81 -12.65
CA GLN A 50 1.32 21.98 -14.08
C GLN A 50 -0.15 22.28 -14.32
N GLU A 51 -0.47 23.52 -14.71
CA GLU A 51 -1.85 23.89 -15.10
C GLU A 51 -2.51 22.75 -15.90
N THR A 52 -3.78 22.47 -15.59
CA THR A 52 -4.52 21.25 -15.97
C THR A 52 -4.40 20.82 -17.44
N LYS A 53 -3.98 21.72 -18.33
CA LYS A 53 -3.66 21.47 -19.73
C LYS A 53 -2.44 20.57 -19.97
N ASN A 54 -1.52 20.43 -19.01
CA ASN A 54 -0.26 19.68 -19.16
C ASN A 54 -0.16 18.43 -18.27
N ILE A 55 -1.30 17.87 -17.82
CA ILE A 55 -1.31 16.70 -16.94
C ILE A 55 -0.53 15.51 -17.54
N ILE A 56 -0.67 15.30 -18.86
CA ILE A 56 0.10 14.29 -19.59
C ILE A 56 1.32 14.99 -20.21
N SER A 57 2.37 15.17 -19.41
CA SER A 57 3.66 15.71 -19.85
C SER A 57 4.80 14.73 -19.57
N THR A 58 5.93 14.91 -20.26
CA THR A 58 7.17 14.17 -19.99
C THR A 58 7.66 14.37 -18.56
N ALA A 59 7.43 15.55 -17.98
CA ALA A 59 7.74 15.85 -16.59
C ALA A 59 6.85 15.06 -15.61
N THR A 60 5.54 14.95 -15.86
CA THR A 60 4.66 14.10 -15.05
C THR A 60 5.06 12.63 -15.14
N LEU A 61 5.43 12.15 -16.34
CA LEU A 61 5.92 10.79 -16.52
C LEU A 61 7.22 10.55 -15.74
N PHE A 62 8.15 11.50 -15.75
CA PHE A 62 9.38 11.41 -14.97
C PHE A 62 9.10 11.32 -13.48
N VAL A 63 8.22 12.19 -12.95
CA VAL A 63 7.77 12.15 -11.55
C VAL A 63 7.11 10.81 -11.21
N PHE A 64 6.27 10.28 -12.09
CA PHE A 64 5.66 8.96 -11.92
C PHE A 64 6.71 7.86 -11.83
N ILE A 65 7.69 7.80 -12.75
CA ILE A 65 8.73 6.77 -12.74
C ILE A 65 9.61 6.87 -11.49
N THR A 66 10.07 8.07 -11.14
CA THR A 66 10.90 8.28 -9.95
C THR A 66 10.15 7.92 -8.67
N SER A 67 8.91 8.37 -8.52
CA SER A 67 8.08 8.02 -7.35
C SER A 67 7.78 6.53 -7.31
N PHE A 68 7.51 5.89 -8.45
CA PHE A 68 7.30 4.44 -8.53
C PHE A 68 8.50 3.66 -8.01
N ILE A 69 9.72 4.00 -8.44
CA ILE A 69 10.95 3.34 -7.97
C ILE A 69 11.11 3.51 -6.46
N MET A 70 10.91 4.73 -5.95
CA MET A 70 11.01 5.00 -4.51
C MET A 70 9.99 4.20 -3.70
N TYR A 71 8.71 4.21 -4.11
CA TYR A 71 7.66 3.43 -3.45
C TYR A 71 7.88 1.92 -3.60
N PHE A 72 8.47 1.47 -4.70
CA PHE A 72 8.83 0.07 -4.89
C PHE A 72 9.86 -0.38 -3.87
N LEU A 73 10.95 0.38 -3.70
CA LEU A 73 11.97 0.07 -2.71
C LEU A 73 11.39 0.07 -1.28
N VAL A 74 10.65 1.12 -0.93
CA VAL A 74 9.99 1.23 0.38
C VAL A 74 9.02 0.07 0.61
N SER A 75 8.18 -0.24 -0.38
CA SER A 75 7.18 -1.29 -0.26
C SER A 75 7.81 -2.67 -0.16
N TYR A 76 8.88 -2.91 -0.92
CA TYR A 76 9.54 -4.21 -0.99
C TYR A 76 10.32 -4.53 0.30
N PHE A 77 11.07 -3.56 0.81
CA PHE A 77 11.95 -3.79 1.97
C PHE A 77 11.24 -3.55 3.30
N LEU A 78 10.48 -2.45 3.40
CA LEU A 78 9.90 -2.02 4.67
C LEU A 78 8.44 -2.46 4.80
N LEU A 79 7.58 -2.03 3.87
CA LEU A 79 6.13 -2.18 4.04
C LEU A 79 5.70 -3.64 4.13
N PHE A 80 6.24 -4.49 3.24
CA PHE A 80 5.96 -5.92 3.28
C PHE A 80 6.36 -6.53 4.64
N SER A 81 7.55 -6.19 5.14
CA SER A 81 8.06 -6.68 6.43
C SER A 81 7.19 -6.23 7.60
N ILE A 82 6.73 -4.98 7.60
CA ILE A 82 5.83 -4.44 8.63
C ILE A 82 4.50 -5.21 8.66
N TYR A 83 3.88 -5.41 7.49
CA TYR A 83 2.61 -6.14 7.40
C TYR A 83 2.77 -7.62 7.75
N GLU A 84 3.87 -8.24 7.34
CA GLU A 84 4.18 -9.63 7.65
C GLU A 84 4.39 -9.83 9.16
N ASN A 85 5.14 -8.95 9.81
CA ASN A 85 5.32 -8.97 11.27
C ASN A 85 3.98 -8.80 12.01
N ARG A 86 3.13 -7.87 11.56
CA ARG A 86 1.79 -7.68 12.11
C ARG A 86 0.93 -8.93 11.95
N TYR A 87 0.96 -9.56 10.78
CA TYR A 87 0.22 -10.78 10.50
C TYR A 87 0.65 -11.94 11.40
N GLN A 88 1.96 -12.14 11.57
CA GLN A 88 2.49 -13.18 12.45
C GLN A 88 2.07 -12.95 13.91
N ARG A 89 2.10 -11.71 14.39
CA ARG A 89 1.63 -11.37 15.75
C ARG A 89 0.14 -11.71 15.94
N LEU A 90 -0.71 -11.21 15.04
CA LEU A 90 -2.17 -11.41 15.14
C LEU A 90 -2.60 -12.88 14.95
N THR A 91 -1.82 -13.67 14.19
CA THR A 91 -2.11 -15.10 14.02
C THR A 91 -1.72 -15.90 15.26
N LYS A 92 -0.67 -15.51 15.99
CA LYS A 92 -0.29 -16.14 17.27
C LYS A 92 -1.33 -15.83 18.35
N GLU A 93 -1.78 -14.59 18.44
CA GLU A 93 -2.79 -14.15 19.40
C GLU A 93 -4.16 -14.82 19.18
N ASN A 94 -4.54 -15.13 17.94
CA ASN A 94 -5.82 -15.80 17.63
C ASN A 94 -5.78 -17.33 17.71
N LYS A 95 -4.61 -17.96 17.91
CA LYS A 95 -4.48 -19.41 18.10
C LYS A 95 -4.53 -19.83 19.58
N HIS A 96 -4.43 -18.87 20.49
CA HIS A 96 -4.61 -19.02 21.94
C HIS A 96 -6.00 -18.51 22.33
#